data_AF-A0AAX6NBS0-F1
#
_entry.id   AF-A0AAX6NBS0-F1
#
_cell.length_a   1.000
_cell.length_b   1.000
_cell.length_c   1.000
_cell.angle_alpha   90.00
_cell.angle_beta   90.00
_cell.angle_gamma   90.00
#
_symmetry.space_group_name_H-M   'P 1'
#
loop_
_entity.id
_entity.type
_entity.pdbx_description
1 polymer ?
#
loop_
_entity_poly.entity_id
_entity_poly.type
_entity_poly.pdbx_seq_one_letter_code
_entity_poly.pdbx_strand_id
1 'polypeptide(L)'
;MKRILGYIAVVFFVLSATLWLLWFNDSGTVFSNEIDFVVAISLGILGMITAFFAKNNALAVVSFMGSFAIIFMAVIFPYLMSIIWKPIP
;
A
#
# COMPACT_ATOMS: atom_id res chain seq x y z
N MET A 1 13.18 -7.11 -20.56
CA MET A 1 11.80 -6.95 -20.03
C MET A 1 11.67 -7.20 -18.52
N LYS A 2 12.07 -8.37 -17.96
CA LYS A 2 11.82 -8.70 -16.54
C LYS A 2 12.42 -7.74 -15.50
N ARG A 3 13.60 -7.16 -15.76
CA ARG A 3 14.20 -6.13 -14.87
C ARG A 3 13.43 -4.81 -14.86
N ILE A 4 12.87 -4.41 -16.01
CA ILE A 4 12.08 -3.18 -16.15
C ILE A 4 10.79 -3.27 -15.31
N LEU A 5 10.13 -4.44 -15.31
CA LEU A 5 8.97 -4.69 -14.45
C LEU A 5 9.30 -4.56 -12.96
N GLY A 6 10.49 -5.02 -12.54
CA GLY A 6 10.97 -4.84 -11.16
C GLY A 6 11.15 -3.36 -10.78
N TYR A 7 11.71 -2.54 -11.67
CA TYR A 7 11.82 -1.10 -11.43
C TYR A 7 10.45 -0.41 -11.38
N ILE A 8 9.53 -0.76 -12.28
CA ILE A 8 8.16 -0.22 -12.29
C ILE A 8 7.43 -0.57 -10.98
N ALA A 9 7.57 -1.81 -10.50
CA ALA A 9 6.99 -2.24 -9.23
C ALA A 9 7.51 -1.41 -8.06
N VAL A 10 8.84 -1.19 -8.00
CA VAL A 10 9.47 -0.34 -6.97
C VAL A 10 8.97 1.09 -7.03
N VAL A 11 8.80 1.66 -8.22
CA VAL A 11 8.24 3.02 -8.36
C VAL A 11 6.81 3.07 -7.82
N PHE A 12 5.97 2.09 -8.14
CA PHE A 12 4.61 2.01 -7.58
C PHE A 12 4.61 1.84 -6.07
N PHE A 13 5.52 1.02 -5.53
CA PHE A 13 5.68 0.88 -4.08
C PHE A 13 6.09 2.21 -3.42
N VAL A 14 7.11 2.90 -3.94
CA VAL A 14 7.59 4.17 -3.36
C VAL A 14 6.51 5.25 -3.43
N LEU A 15 5.76 5.33 -4.53
CA LEU A 15 4.65 6.27 -4.66
C LEU A 15 3.52 5.94 -3.68
N SER A 16 3.12 4.67 -3.60
CA SER A 16 2.12 4.20 -2.64
C SER A 16 2.54 4.51 -1.19
N ALA A 17 3.81 4.26 -0.84
CA ALA A 17 4.36 4.53 0.48
C ALA A 17 4.35 6.02 0.81
N THR A 18 4.76 6.86 -0.15
CA THR A 18 4.84 8.30 0.03
C THR A 18 3.45 8.90 0.22
N LEU A 19 2.48 8.51 -0.60
CA LEU A 19 1.09 8.98 -0.47
C LEU A 19 0.47 8.52 0.85
N TRP A 20 0.72 7.27 1.26
CA TRP A 20 0.24 6.77 2.55
C TRP A 20 0.87 7.54 3.72
N LEU A 21 2.17 7.84 3.69
CA LEU A 21 2.86 8.61 4.72
C LEU A 21 2.37 10.07 4.78
N LEU A 22 2.19 10.70 3.61
CA LEU A 22 1.64 12.06 3.54
C LEU A 22 0.24 12.10 4.14
N TRP A 23 -0.62 11.17 3.72
CA TRP A 23 -1.95 11.04 4.29
C TRP A 23 -1.93 10.78 5.81
N PHE A 24 -1.06 9.90 6.29
CA PHE A 24 -0.95 9.59 7.73
C PHE A 24 -0.55 10.82 8.54
N ASN A 25 0.39 11.62 8.04
CA ASN A 25 0.89 12.82 8.72
C ASN A 25 -0.06 14.00 8.66
N ASP A 26 -0.72 14.22 7.52
CA ASP A 26 -1.55 15.42 7.31
C ASP A 26 -2.90 15.29 8.01
N SER A 27 -3.41 14.06 8.05
CA SER A 27 -4.80 13.85 8.39
C SER A 27 -5.04 13.32 9.79
N GLY A 28 -4.06 12.61 10.41
CA GLY A 28 -4.07 12.10 11.80
C GLY A 28 -5.27 11.23 12.22
N THR A 29 -6.33 11.23 11.42
CA THR A 29 -7.60 10.55 11.52
C THR A 29 -7.72 9.67 10.29
N VAL A 30 -8.28 8.49 10.49
CA VAL A 30 -8.21 7.37 9.55
C VAL A 30 -9.01 7.62 8.25
N PHE A 31 -9.61 8.81 8.03
CA PHE A 31 -10.59 9.01 6.95
C PHE A 31 -10.71 10.42 6.33
N SER A 32 -9.84 11.39 6.62
CA SER A 32 -10.12 12.80 6.27
C SER A 32 -9.91 13.20 4.80
N ASN A 33 -9.16 12.44 4.00
CA ASN A 33 -9.11 12.63 2.54
C ASN A 33 -9.23 11.28 1.82
N GLU A 34 -10.45 10.95 1.41
CA GLU A 34 -10.80 9.65 0.80
C GLU A 34 -10.07 9.40 -0.52
N ILE A 35 -9.74 10.46 -1.27
CA ILE A 35 -9.13 10.35 -2.61
C ILE A 35 -7.70 9.82 -2.51
N ASP A 36 -6.87 10.41 -1.64
CA ASP A 36 -5.47 10.04 -1.48
C ASP A 36 -5.33 8.60 -0.98
N PHE A 37 -6.24 8.19 -0.10
CA PHE A 37 -6.33 6.82 0.41
C PHE A 37 -6.63 5.81 -0.70
N VAL A 38 -7.64 6.07 -1.53
CA VAL A 38 -8.01 5.19 -2.66
C VAL A 38 -6.86 5.09 -3.67
N VAL A 39 -6.18 6.20 -3.95
CA VAL A 39 -5.03 6.23 -4.87
C VAL A 39 -3.86 5.43 -4.27
N ALA A 40 -3.53 5.62 -2.98
CA ALA A 40 -2.44 4.90 -2.32
C ALA A 40 -2.65 3.38 -2.33
N ILE A 41 -3.87 2.92 -2.06
CA ILE A 41 -4.24 1.49 -2.11
C ILE A 41 -4.17 0.96 -3.54
N SER A 42 -4.73 1.69 -4.50
CA SER A 42 -4.72 1.28 -5.91
C SER A 42 -3.30 1.10 -6.42
N LEU A 43 -2.40 2.03 -6.06
CA LEU A 43 -0.97 1.94 -6.39
C LEU A 43 -0.28 0.78 -5.66
N GLY A 44 -0.65 0.51 -4.39
CA GLY A 44 -0.15 -0.65 -3.66
C GLY A 44 -0.52 -1.97 -4.33
N ILE A 45 -1.78 -2.13 -4.76
CA ILE A 45 -2.27 -3.31 -5.47
C ILE A 45 -1.57 -3.45 -6.83
N LEU A 46 -1.46 -2.37 -7.60
CA LEU A 46 -0.74 -2.37 -8.88
C LEU A 46 0.75 -2.71 -8.69
N GLY A 47 1.38 -2.23 -7.62
CA GLY A 47 2.74 -2.60 -7.21
C GLY A 47 2.88 -4.09 -6.92
N MET A 48 1.94 -4.69 -6.19
CA MET A 48 1.93 -6.15 -5.95
C MET A 48 1.75 -6.96 -7.23
N ILE A 49 0.80 -6.57 -8.09
CA ILE A 49 0.54 -7.26 -9.36
C ILE A 49 1.78 -7.21 -10.25
N THR A 50 2.38 -6.02 -10.42
CA THR A 50 3.58 -5.84 -11.23
C THR A 50 4.80 -6.58 -10.65
N ALA A 51 4.96 -6.59 -9.33
CA ALA A 51 5.99 -7.36 -8.64
C ALA A 51 5.83 -8.87 -8.85
N PHE A 52 4.60 -9.39 -8.82
CA PHE A 52 4.32 -10.81 -9.07
C PHE A 52 4.78 -11.26 -10.46
N PHE A 53 4.56 -10.45 -11.49
CA PHE A 53 4.99 -10.74 -12.86
C PHE A 53 6.50 -10.53 -13.10
N ALA A 54 7.23 -9.85 -12.21
CA ALA A 54 8.65 -9.54 -12.39
C ALA A 54 9.61 -10.73 -12.16
N LYS A 55 9.12 -11.87 -11.66
CA LYS A 55 9.80 -13.19 -11.49
C LYS A 55 11.21 -13.14 -10.84
N ASN A 56 11.28 -13.51 -9.57
CA ASN A 56 12.50 -13.89 -8.81
C ASN A 56 13.64 -12.86 -8.75
N ASN A 57 13.34 -11.58 -8.90
CA ASN A 57 14.29 -10.49 -8.65
C ASN A 57 14.12 -9.99 -7.21
N ALA A 58 15.20 -9.75 -6.47
CA ALA A 58 15.13 -9.23 -5.10
C ALA A 58 14.27 -7.95 -5.00
N LEU A 59 14.34 -7.08 -6.01
CA LEU A 59 13.50 -5.88 -6.14
C LEU A 59 11.99 -6.18 -6.20
N ALA A 60 11.61 -7.27 -6.86
CA ALA A 60 10.21 -7.69 -6.92
C ALA A 60 9.72 -8.17 -5.56
N VAL A 61 10.53 -8.91 -4.81
CA VAL A 61 10.20 -9.36 -3.46
C VAL A 61 10.04 -8.18 -2.51
N VAL A 62 10.99 -7.23 -2.53
CA VAL A 62 10.93 -6.01 -1.70
C VAL A 62 9.68 -5.19 -2.04
N SER A 63 9.40 -4.99 -3.33
CA SER A 63 8.22 -4.26 -3.77
C SER A 63 6.92 -4.96 -3.36
N PHE A 64 6.86 -6.29 -3.47
CA PHE A 64 5.67 -7.05 -3.07
C PHE A 64 5.43 -6.95 -1.56
N MET A 65 6.47 -7.17 -0.75
CA MET A 65 6.37 -7.08 0.71
C MET A 65 6.04 -5.66 1.18
N GLY A 66 6.64 -4.66 0.56
CA GLY A 66 6.37 -3.25 0.87
C GLY A 66 4.94 -2.83 0.52
N SER A 67 4.48 -3.16 -0.69
CA SER A 67 3.10 -2.89 -1.10
C SER A 67 2.08 -3.64 -0.24
N PHE A 68 2.38 -4.89 0.15
CA PHE A 68 1.54 -5.65 1.08
C PHE A 68 1.47 -4.98 2.46
N ALA A 69 2.59 -4.52 3.00
CA ALA A 69 2.62 -3.83 4.29
C ALA A 69 1.79 -2.54 4.27
N ILE A 70 1.82 -1.78 3.18
CA ILE A 70 0.99 -0.58 3.01
C ILE A 70 -0.49 -0.94 3.01
N ILE A 71 -0.91 -1.93 2.23
CA ILE A 71 -2.31 -2.38 2.20
C ILE A 71 -2.75 -2.88 3.58
N PHE A 72 -1.88 -3.62 4.26
CA PHE A 72 -2.15 -4.11 5.61
C PHE A 72 -2.37 -2.94 6.58
N MET A 73 -1.46 -1.97 6.61
CA MET A 73 -1.54 -0.82 7.52
C MET A 73 -2.67 0.17 7.15
N ALA A 74 -2.99 0.31 5.86
CA ALA A 74 -4.00 1.24 5.38
C ALA A 74 -5.42 0.68 5.48
N VAL A 75 -5.60 -0.63 5.22
CA VAL A 75 -6.95 -1.22 5.09
C VAL A 75 -7.20 -2.26 6.17
N ILE A 76 -6.37 -3.30 6.21
CA ILE A 76 -6.65 -4.49 7.02
C ILE A 76 -6.60 -4.16 8.50
N PHE A 77 -5.54 -3.48 8.94
CA PHE A 77 -5.34 -3.13 10.35
C PHE A 77 -6.42 -2.16 10.85
N PRO A 78 -6.73 -1.03 10.18
CA PRO A 78 -7.83 -0.16 10.60
C PRO A 78 -9.20 -0.85 10.59
N TYR A 79 -9.46 -1.72 9.62
CA TYR A 79 -10.68 -2.50 9.57
C TYR A 79 -10.79 -3.51 10.73
N LEU A 80 -9.70 -4.19 11.07
CA LEU A 80 -9.68 -5.08 12.24
C LEU A 80 -9.87 -4.29 13.53
N MET A 81 -9.23 -3.13 13.65
CA MET A 81 -9.41 -2.25 14.81
C MET A 81 -10.86 -1.76 14.91
N SER A 82 -11.53 -1.43 13.81
CA SER A 82 -12.94 -0.99 13.84
C SER A 82 -13.91 -2.11 14.24
N ILE A 83 -13.58 -3.38 13.97
CA ILE A 83 -14.35 -4.54 14.45
C ILE A 83 -14.14 -4.76 15.95
N ILE A 84 -12.89 -4.70 16.41
CA ILE A 84 -12.53 -4.95 17.82
C ILE A 84 -13.03 -3.81 18.71
N TRP A 85 -12.94 -2.57 18.22
CA TRP A 85 -13.35 -1.35 18.91
C TRP A 85 -14.75 -0.90 18.52
N LYS A 86 -15.66 -1.83 18.18
CA LYS A 86 -17.08 -1.48 18.14
C LYS A 86 -17.46 -0.93 19.52
N PRO A 87 -17.98 0.31 19.63
CA PRO A 87 -18.58 0.74 20.88
C PRO A 87 -19.66 -0.29 21.22
N ILE A 88 -19.49 -0.97 22.34
CA ILE A 88 -20.55 -1.77 22.96
C ILE A 88 -21.75 -0.80 23.08
N PRO A 89 -22.94 -1.16 22.59
CA PRO A 89 -24.09 -0.27 22.59
C PRO A 89 -24.45 0.24 23.99
#